data_AF-I0H9K5-F1
#
_entry.id   AF-I0H9K5-F1
#
_cell.length_a   1.000
_cell.length_b   1.000
_cell.length_c   1.000
_cell.angle_alpha   90.00
_cell.angle_beta   90.00
_cell.angle_gamma   90.00
#
_symmetry.space_group_name_H-M   'P 1'
#
loop_
_entity.id
_entity.type
_entity.pdbx_description
1 polymer ?
#
loop_
_entity_poly.entity_id
_entity_poly.type
_entity_poly.pdbx_seq_one_letter_code
_entity_poly.pdbx_strand_id
1 'polypeptide(L)'
;MLRKIFDLERLRREGPDNGESDEYEQIYLTAFLLFLIGDPADSRRLYAAKFCTGDMDLGIGFDAHAIFGAGRDETLRWLSENGHSDEHARLSDWLSHAEDPTIEDWAQHVRDYFYSPDGVLLLDAL
;
A
#
# COMPACT_ATOMS: atom_id res chain seq x y z
N MET A 1 -13.33 6.23 -2.73
CA MET A 1 -13.13 6.55 -4.17
C MET A 1 -11.74 6.12 -4.65
N LEU A 2 -10.67 6.55 -3.98
CA LEU A 2 -9.28 6.18 -4.30
C LEU A 2 -9.07 4.66 -4.46
N ARG A 3 -9.43 3.85 -3.46
CA ARG A 3 -9.37 2.37 -3.55
C ARG A 3 -9.99 1.80 -4.84
N LYS A 4 -11.14 2.34 -5.25
CA LYS A 4 -11.85 1.89 -6.46
C LYS A 4 -11.11 2.27 -7.73
N ILE A 5 -10.54 3.48 -7.79
CA ILE A 5 -9.70 3.92 -8.91
C ILE A 5 -8.46 3.04 -9.01
N PHE A 6 -7.79 2.79 -7.88
CA PHE A 6 -6.62 1.91 -7.83
C PHE A 6 -6.95 0.50 -8.31
N ASP A 7 -8.04 -0.10 -7.83
CA ASP A 7 -8.46 -1.45 -8.22
C ASP A 7 -8.77 -1.53 -9.73
N LEU A 8 -9.44 -0.52 -10.30
CA LEU A 8 -9.75 -0.46 -11.74
C LEU A 8 -8.48 -0.29 -12.60
N GLU A 9 -7.58 0.61 -12.18
CA GLU A 9 -6.33 0.87 -12.86
C GLU A 9 -5.39 -0.36 -12.84
N ARG A 10 -5.34 -1.10 -11.73
CA ARG A 10 -4.61 -2.37 -11.63
C ARG A 10 -5.20 -3.43 -12.57
N LEU A 11 -6.51 -3.63 -12.54
CA LEU A 11 -7.21 -4.61 -13.39
C LEU A 11 -7.02 -4.33 -14.88
N ARG A 12 -7.06 -3.05 -15.30
CA ARG A 12 -6.82 -2.66 -16.68
C ARG A 12 -5.43 -3.10 -17.17
N ARG A 13 -4.41 -2.94 -16.31
CA ARG A 13 -3.01 -3.26 -16.64
C ARG A 13 -2.69 -4.75 -16.60
N GLU A 14 -3.44 -5.53 -15.81
CA GLU A 14 -3.40 -7.00 -15.84
C GLU A 14 -4.19 -7.60 -17.01
N GLY A 15 -4.89 -6.76 -17.77
CA GLY A 15 -5.69 -7.16 -18.92
C GLY A 15 -4.87 -7.49 -20.17
N PRO A 16 -5.52 -8.05 -21.21
CA PRO A 16 -4.86 -8.50 -22.44
C PRO A 16 -4.38 -7.36 -23.35
N ASP A 17 -4.83 -6.12 -23.11
CA ASP A 17 -4.20 -4.94 -23.70
C ASP A 17 -2.99 -4.61 -22.83
N ASN A 18 -1.81 -5.06 -23.27
CA ASN A 18 -0.53 -4.87 -22.59
C ASN A 18 -0.04 -3.41 -22.62
N GLY A 19 -0.96 -2.44 -22.60
CA GLY A 19 -0.72 -1.04 -22.32
C GLY A 19 0.59 -0.49 -22.87
N GLU A 20 0.67 -0.29 -24.19
CA GLU A 20 1.72 0.56 -24.81
C GLU A 20 1.57 2.05 -24.43
N SER A 21 0.93 2.34 -23.28
CA SER A 21 0.71 3.68 -22.79
C SER A 21 1.54 3.86 -21.53
N ASP A 22 2.51 4.76 -21.61
CA ASP A 22 3.39 5.20 -20.51
C ASP A 22 2.63 5.94 -19.39
N GLU A 23 1.30 5.99 -19.43
CA GLU A 23 0.43 6.72 -18.52
C GLU A 23 0.17 5.92 -17.23
N TYR A 24 1.19 5.83 -16.38
CA TYR A 24 1.09 5.22 -15.05
C TYR A 24 0.65 6.21 -13.96
N GLU A 25 0.49 7.49 -14.30
CA GLU A 25 0.26 8.60 -13.37
C GLU A 25 -0.94 8.40 -12.44
N GLN A 26 -2.03 7.79 -12.94
CA GLN A 26 -3.24 7.60 -12.13
C GLN A 26 -3.07 6.51 -11.07
N ILE A 27 -2.49 5.36 -11.43
CA ILE A 27 -2.23 4.31 -10.44
C ILE A 27 -1.18 4.78 -9.42
N TYR A 28 -0.18 5.52 -9.88
CA TYR A 28 0.82 6.18 -9.04
C TYR A 28 0.22 7.14 -8.03
N LEU A 29 -0.59 8.10 -8.50
CA LEU A 29 -1.22 9.08 -7.63
C LEU A 29 -2.15 8.43 -6.62
N THR A 30 -2.93 7.45 -7.07
CA THR A 30 -3.87 6.77 -6.18
C THR A 30 -3.15 5.96 -5.11
N ALA A 31 -2.09 5.26 -5.49
CA ALA A 31 -1.31 4.44 -4.57
C ALA A 31 -0.46 5.29 -3.62
N PHE A 32 0.07 6.43 -4.07
CA PHE A 32 0.70 7.44 -3.23
C PHE A 32 -0.28 7.99 -2.18
N LEU A 33 -1.53 8.26 -2.56
CA LEU A 33 -2.54 8.72 -1.61
C LEU A 33 -2.95 7.62 -0.62
N LEU A 34 -3.05 6.36 -1.05
CA LEU A 34 -3.30 5.24 -0.12
C LEU A 34 -2.15 5.07 0.87
N PHE A 35 -0.91 5.22 0.39
CA PHE A 35 0.28 5.23 1.23
C PHE A 35 0.26 6.31 2.31
N LEU A 36 -0.04 7.55 1.95
CA LEU A 36 -0.12 8.67 2.90
C LEU A 36 -1.25 8.51 3.93
N ILE A 37 -2.27 7.71 3.64
CA ILE A 37 -3.35 7.43 4.58
C ILE A 37 -2.93 6.31 5.54
N GLY A 38 -2.08 5.36 5.11
CA GLY A 38 -1.54 4.34 6.00
C GLY A 38 -2.58 3.43 6.65
N ASP A 39 -3.76 3.26 6.04
CA ASP A 39 -4.80 2.35 6.54
C ASP A 39 -4.37 0.89 6.27
N PRO A 40 -4.30 0.02 7.30
CA PRO A 40 -3.88 -1.38 7.13
C PRO A 40 -4.79 -2.17 6.17
N ALA A 41 -6.03 -1.72 5.92
CA ALA A 41 -6.91 -2.33 4.92
C ALA A 41 -6.44 -2.12 3.47
N ASP A 42 -5.51 -1.20 3.24
CA ASP A 42 -4.89 -0.96 1.93
C ASP A 42 -3.65 -1.82 1.68
N SER A 43 -3.05 -2.40 2.72
CA SER A 43 -1.84 -3.24 2.61
C SER A 43 -2.01 -4.40 1.63
N ARG A 44 -3.19 -5.04 1.59
CA ARG A 44 -3.46 -6.11 0.62
C ARG A 44 -3.47 -5.61 -0.82
N ARG A 45 -3.99 -4.40 -1.07
CA ARG A 45 -4.02 -3.81 -2.42
C ARG A 45 -2.61 -3.47 -2.90
N LEU A 46 -1.80 -2.88 -2.02
CA LEU A 46 -0.41 -2.54 -2.30
C LEU A 46 0.46 -3.79 -2.47
N TYR A 47 0.23 -4.83 -1.65
CA TYR A 47 0.84 -6.15 -1.83
C TYR A 47 0.54 -6.73 -3.22
N ALA A 48 -0.73 -6.74 -3.65
CA ALA A 48 -1.12 -7.31 -4.93
C ALA A 48 -0.43 -6.58 -6.10
N ALA A 49 -0.34 -5.25 -6.04
CA ALA A 49 0.38 -4.49 -7.05
C ALA A 49 1.89 -4.81 -7.08
N LYS A 50 2.54 -4.98 -5.92
CA LYS A 50 3.98 -5.28 -5.85
C LYS A 50 4.32 -6.71 -6.28
N PHE A 51 3.51 -7.69 -5.90
CA PHE A 51 3.88 -9.11 -6.00
C PHE A 51 3.07 -9.91 -7.01
N CYS A 52 1.91 -9.42 -7.46
CA CYS A 52 1.00 -10.16 -8.32
C CYS A 52 0.87 -9.57 -9.72
N THR A 53 1.30 -8.33 -9.95
CA THR A 53 1.30 -7.72 -11.29
C THR A 53 2.65 -7.89 -11.97
N GLY A 54 2.64 -8.33 -13.24
CA GLY A 54 3.84 -8.53 -14.04
C GLY A 54 4.49 -7.20 -14.40
N ASP A 55 5.59 -6.88 -13.71
CA ASP A 55 6.46 -5.72 -13.94
C ASP A 55 5.81 -4.34 -13.76
N MET A 56 5.01 -4.20 -12.70
CA MET A 56 4.77 -2.89 -12.10
C MET A 56 5.96 -2.53 -11.20
N ASP A 57 7.15 -2.35 -11.77
CA ASP A 57 8.18 -1.58 -11.07
C ASP A 57 7.79 -0.12 -11.21
N LEU A 58 6.95 0.31 -10.27
CA LEU A 58 6.17 1.54 -10.34
C LEU A 58 7.04 2.82 -10.38
N GLY A 59 8.36 2.77 -10.55
CA GLY A 59 9.25 3.94 -10.63
C GLY A 59 9.31 4.79 -9.34
N ILE A 60 8.37 4.60 -8.42
CA ILE A 60 8.24 5.23 -7.11
C ILE A 60 8.65 4.26 -5.99
N GLY A 61 9.06 3.03 -6.33
CA GLY A 61 9.49 2.03 -5.36
C GLY A 61 8.44 1.80 -4.27
N PHE A 62 7.37 1.06 -4.57
CA PHE A 62 6.47 0.56 -3.51
C PHE A 62 7.26 -0.34 -2.58
N ASP A 63 7.87 0.27 -1.58
CA ASP A 63 8.74 -0.37 -0.62
C ASP A 63 7.93 -0.79 0.60
N ALA A 64 8.61 -1.41 1.57
CA ALA A 64 8.04 -1.85 2.81
C ALA A 64 7.26 -0.72 3.51
N HIS A 65 7.71 0.54 3.47
CA HIS A 65 6.96 1.69 4.01
C HIS A 65 5.55 1.83 3.47
N ALA A 66 5.34 1.51 2.20
CA ALA A 66 4.03 1.65 1.58
C ALA A 66 3.09 0.53 2.01
N ILE A 67 3.58 -0.71 1.96
CA ILE A 67 2.78 -1.88 2.35
C ILE A 67 2.49 -1.88 3.86
N PHE A 68 3.46 -1.44 4.66
CA PHE A 68 3.38 -1.33 6.12
C PHE A 68 3.08 0.11 6.57
N GLY A 69 2.27 0.86 5.82
CA GLY A 69 1.95 2.26 6.17
C GLY A 69 1.29 2.44 7.54
N ALA A 70 0.67 1.38 8.08
CA ALA A 70 0.13 1.35 9.44
C ALA A 70 1.17 0.96 10.53
N GLY A 71 2.39 0.59 10.13
CA GLY A 71 3.39 -0.11 10.94
C GLY A 71 3.35 -1.62 10.71
N ARG A 72 4.44 -2.34 11.05
CA ARG A 72 4.54 -3.78 10.75
C ARG A 72 3.50 -4.59 11.51
N ASP A 73 3.46 -4.41 12.83
CA ASP A 73 2.61 -5.20 13.72
C ASP A 73 1.12 -4.97 13.45
N GLU A 74 0.73 -3.73 13.17
CA GLU A 74 -0.66 -3.39 12.88
C GLU A 74 -1.09 -3.96 11.54
N THR A 75 -0.25 -3.83 10.51
CA THR A 75 -0.49 -4.40 9.18
C THR A 75 -0.62 -5.93 9.24
N LEU A 76 0.35 -6.62 9.86
CA LEU A 76 0.35 -8.09 9.94
C LEU A 76 -0.84 -8.61 10.75
N ARG A 77 -1.16 -7.98 11.88
CA ARG A 77 -2.33 -8.33 12.68
C ARG A 77 -3.61 -8.17 11.87
N TRP A 78 -3.78 -7.06 11.18
CA TRP A 78 -4.96 -6.81 10.35
C TRP A 78 -5.11 -7.86 9.25
N LEU A 79 -4.03 -8.21 8.54
CA LEU A 79 -4.05 -9.24 7.51
C LEU A 79 -4.47 -10.62 8.06
N SER A 80 -3.94 -10.98 9.23
CA SER A 80 -4.28 -12.22 9.92
C SER A 80 -5.76 -12.26 10.33
N GLU A 81 -6.24 -11.20 10.97
CA GLU A 81 -7.63 -11.09 11.46
C GLU A 81 -8.67 -11.06 10.33
N ASN A 82 -8.27 -10.64 9.12
CA ASN A 82 -9.16 -10.53 7.95
C ASN A 82 -8.99 -11.67 6.92
N GLY A 83 -8.27 -12.74 7.27
CA GLY A 83 -8.18 -13.95 6.46
C GLY A 83 -7.24 -13.84 5.24
N HIS A 84 -6.24 -12.97 5.30
CA HIS A 84 -5.21 -12.78 4.27
C HIS A 84 -3.93 -13.54 4.64
N SER A 85 -4.07 -14.85 4.88
CA SER A 85 -3.01 -15.71 5.45
C SER A 85 -1.78 -15.83 4.54
N ASP A 86 -1.99 -15.88 3.22
CA ASP A 86 -0.89 -16.00 2.25
C ASP A 86 -0.09 -14.70 2.18
N GLU A 87 -0.80 -13.56 2.12
CA GLU A 87 -0.18 -12.23 2.15
C GLU A 87 0.56 -12.01 3.48
N HIS A 88 -0.03 -12.38 4.61
CA HIS A 88 0.60 -12.32 5.93
C HIS A 88 1.89 -13.14 5.99
N ALA A 89 1.85 -14.39 5.51
CA ALA A 89 3.02 -15.29 5.54
C ALA A 89 4.16 -14.74 4.70
N ARG A 90 3.86 -14.27 3.47
CA ARG A 90 4.89 -13.73 2.57
C ARG A 90 5.46 -12.40 3.05
N LEU A 91 4.64 -11.52 3.62
CA LEU A 91 5.11 -10.25 4.18
C LEU A 91 5.95 -10.45 5.44
N SER A 92 5.58 -11.41 6.29
CA SER A 92 6.39 -11.83 7.44
C SER A 92 7.76 -12.37 7.01
N ASP A 93 7.78 -13.23 5.99
CA ASP A 93 9.02 -13.75 5.41
C ASP A 93 9.87 -12.63 4.81
N TRP A 94 9.25 -11.71 4.06
CA TRP A 94 9.96 -10.57 3.46
C TRP A 94 10.62 -9.67 4.52
N LEU A 95 9.92 -9.34 5.59
CA LEU A 95 10.47 -8.55 6.71
C LEU A 95 11.67 -9.24 7.38
N SER A 96 11.66 -10.58 7.48
CA SER A 96 12.79 -11.32 8.07
C SER A 96 14.08 -11.26 7.23
N HIS A 97 13.97 -10.91 5.94
CA HIS A 97 15.10 -10.81 5.01
C HIS A 97 15.45 -9.38 4.63
N ALA A 98 14.52 -8.43 4.79
CA ALA A 98 14.65 -7.03 4.46
C ALA A 98 14.15 -6.18 5.63
N GLU A 99 14.97 -6.10 6.68
CA GLU A 99 14.66 -5.28 7.85
C GLU A 99 14.99 -3.82 7.53
N ASP A 100 14.06 -3.11 6.89
CA ASP A 100 14.15 -1.66 6.84
C ASP A 100 13.75 -1.10 8.20
N PRO A 101 14.69 -0.58 9.02
CA PRO A 101 14.39 -0.15 10.38
C PRO A 101 13.46 1.06 10.44
N THR A 102 13.29 1.79 9.34
CA THR A 102 12.57 3.07 9.31
C THR A 102 11.06 2.94 9.10
N ILE A 103 10.54 1.71 8.95
CA ILE A 103 9.10 1.46 8.75
C ILE A 103 8.23 2.04 9.87
N GLU A 104 8.60 1.83 11.14
CA GLU A 104 7.80 2.34 12.26
C GLU A 104 7.88 3.86 12.37
N ASP A 105 9.08 4.42 12.19
CA ASP A 105 9.29 5.88 12.22
C ASP A 105 8.47 6.56 11.11
N TRP A 106 8.43 5.95 9.92
CA TRP A 106 7.65 6.42 8.80
C TRP A 106 6.14 6.32 9.07
N ALA A 107 5.66 5.16 9.55
CA ALA A 107 4.25 4.96 9.88
C ALA A 107 3.78 5.95 10.95
N GLN A 108 4.62 6.21 11.95
CA GLN A 108 4.36 7.22 12.98
C GLN A 108 4.32 8.63 12.39
N HIS A 109 5.30 9.00 11.55
CA HIS A 109 5.34 10.30 10.89
C HIS A 109 4.07 10.57 10.06
N VAL A 110 3.64 9.59 9.27
CA VAL A 110 2.42 9.68 8.46
C VAL A 110 1.18 9.81 9.34
N ARG A 111 1.08 9.02 10.41
CA ARG A 111 -0.04 9.09 11.36
C ARG A 111 -0.13 10.46 12.01
N ASP A 112 0.99 11.01 12.48
CA ASP A 112 1.02 12.32 13.14
C ASP A 112 0.72 13.48 12.18
N TYR A 113 1.02 13.30 10.88
CA TYR A 113 0.77 14.31 9.86
C TYR A 113 -0.69 14.32 9.37
N PHE A 114 -1.25 13.14 9.09
CA PHE A 114 -2.58 13.00 8.47
C PHE A 114 -3.71 12.72 9.44
N TYR A 115 -3.42 12.31 10.68
CA TYR A 115 -4.44 11.96 11.66
C TYR A 115 -4.32 12.78 12.94
N SER A 116 -5.45 12.99 13.60
CA SER A 116 -5.46 13.49 14.96
C SER A 116 -4.91 12.43 15.92
N PRO A 117 -4.52 12.80 17.15
CA PRO A 117 -4.17 11.84 18.19
C PRO A 117 -5.27 10.80 18.47
N ASP A 118 -6.52 11.13 18.15
CA ASP A 118 -7.69 10.24 18.31
C ASP A 118 -7.95 9.36 17.07
N GLY A 119 -7.06 9.40 16.06
CA GLY A 119 -7.17 8.60 14.84
C GLY A 119 -8.16 9.15 13.81
N VAL A 120 -8.51 10.45 13.89
CA VAL A 120 -9.40 11.09 12.90
C VAL A 120 -8.56 11.64 11.75
N LEU A 121 -8.88 11.26 10.51
CA LEU A 121 -8.21 11.77 9.32
C LEU A 121 -8.40 13.30 9.19
N LEU A 122 -7.30 14.05 9.25
CA LEU A 122 -7.20 15.50 9.17
C LEU A 122 -6.99 15.96 7.71
N LEU A 123 -7.89 15.56 6.82
CA LEU A 123 -7.95 16.15 5.49
C LEU A 123 -9.06 17.19 5.47
N ASP A 124 -8.75 18.38 4.93
CA ASP A 124 -9.78 19.36 4.62
C ASP A 124 -10.84 18.72 3.71
N ALA A 125 -12.12 19.00 3.97
CA ALA A 125 -13.18 18.59 3.07
C ALA A 125 -13.00 19.35 1.74
N LEU A 126 -12.52 18.63 0.72
CA LEU A 126 -12.43 19.10 -0.67
C LEU A 126 -13.82 19.31 -1.27
#